data_AF-A0A6P1ZGI5-F1
#
_entry.id   AF-A0A6P1ZGI5-F1
#
_cell.length_a   1.000
_cell.length_b   1.000
_cell.length_c   1.000
_cell.angle_alpha   90.00
_cell.angle_beta   90.00
_cell.angle_gamma   90.00
#
_symmetry.space_group_name_H-M   'P 1'
#
loop_
_entity.id
_entity.type
_entity.pdbx_description
1 polymer ?
#
loop_
_entity_poly.entity_id
_entity_poly.type
_entity_poly.pdbx_seq_one_letter_code
_entity_poly.pdbx_strand_id
1 'polypeptide(L)'
;MEKILIIGCKKAMDDVCIGCSRCLVSFNRREGFFELYEDEEAEVMGLLNCGDCPGATIITRLAQVKLWNAPLSEKPTAVHIGPCITEHCPHRETIIAKIQAKAGIPVIEGTHTYTPMDIFR
;
A
#
# COMPACT_ATOMS: atom_id res chain seq x y z
N MET A 1 16.58 -8.82 0.12
CA MET A 1 15.22 -8.90 -0.43
C MET A 1 14.32 -7.90 0.28
N GLU A 2 13.81 -6.93 -0.46
CA GLU A 2 12.81 -5.98 0.01
C GLU A 2 11.44 -6.67 0.16
N LYS A 3 10.71 -6.31 1.20
CA LYS A 3 9.38 -6.86 1.53
C LYS A 3 8.38 -5.73 1.62
N ILE A 4 7.53 -5.64 0.61
CA ILE A 4 6.67 -4.49 0.40
C ILE A 4 5.27 -4.76 0.94
N LEU A 5 4.84 -3.94 1.91
CA LEU A 5 3.45 -3.92 2.37
C LEU A 5 2.70 -2.79 1.66
N ILE A 6 1.62 -3.12 0.95
CA ILE A 6 0.80 -2.12 0.27
C ILE A 6 -0.42 -1.78 1.12
N ILE A 7 -0.69 -0.49 1.31
CA ILE A 7 -1.86 0.02 2.03
C ILE A 7 -2.81 0.74 1.06
N GLY A 8 -4.04 0.24 0.94
CA GLY A 8 -5.10 0.85 0.13
C GLY A 8 -6.30 1.34 0.93
N CYS A 9 -7.22 2.05 0.28
CA CYS A 9 -8.45 2.51 0.89
C CYS A 9 -9.41 1.33 1.07
N LYS A 10 -9.97 1.13 2.27
CA LYS A 10 -10.94 0.05 2.56
C LYS A 10 -12.09 0.05 1.57
N LYS A 11 -12.80 1.17 1.44
CA LYS A 11 -13.95 1.31 0.54
C LYS A 11 -13.57 1.02 -0.92
N ALA A 12 -12.45 1.58 -1.40
CA ALA A 12 -12.03 1.34 -2.77
C ALA A 12 -11.67 -0.13 -3.00
N MET A 13 -10.92 -0.75 -2.09
CA MET A 13 -10.53 -2.17 -2.18
C MET A 13 -11.72 -3.13 -2.12
N ASP A 14 -12.76 -2.78 -1.36
CA ASP A 14 -13.94 -3.63 -1.19
C ASP A 14 -14.93 -3.46 -2.36
N ASP A 15 -15.09 -2.24 -2.92
CA ASP A 15 -16.19 -1.92 -3.84
C ASP A 15 -15.81 -1.73 -5.32
N VAL A 16 -14.60 -1.24 -5.63
CA VAL A 16 -14.28 -0.72 -6.98
C VAL A 16 -12.94 -1.21 -7.51
N CYS A 17 -11.89 -1.10 -6.70
CA CYS A 17 -10.60 -1.64 -7.02
C CYS A 17 -10.73 -3.16 -7.08
N ILE A 18 -10.18 -3.78 -8.12
CA ILE A 18 -10.08 -5.24 -8.23
C ILE A 18 -9.00 -5.81 -7.27
N GLY A 19 -8.94 -5.24 -6.06
CA GLY A 19 -8.28 -5.70 -4.85
C GLY A 19 -6.76 -5.71 -4.85
N CYS A 20 -6.12 -5.93 -5.99
CA CYS A 20 -4.72 -6.34 -6.04
C CYS A 20 -4.12 -6.30 -7.44
N SER A 21 -4.90 -6.49 -8.52
CA SER A 21 -4.30 -6.66 -9.86
C SER A 21 -3.45 -5.46 -10.31
N ARG A 22 -3.92 -4.21 -10.21
CA ARG A 22 -3.16 -3.05 -10.71
C ARG A 22 -1.88 -2.78 -9.92
N CYS A 23 -1.95 -2.83 -8.59
CA CYS A 23 -0.76 -2.67 -7.74
C CYS A 23 0.24 -3.82 -7.97
N LEU A 24 -0.23 -5.07 -8.06
CA LEU A 24 0.63 -6.23 -8.28
C LEU A 24 1.22 -6.26 -9.69
N VAL A 25 0.47 -5.86 -10.72
CA VAL A 25 0.99 -5.76 -12.09
C VAL A 25 2.08 -4.69 -12.16
N SER A 26 1.85 -3.51 -11.57
CA SER A 26 2.89 -2.47 -11.46
C SER A 26 4.13 -2.98 -10.73
N PHE A 27 3.95 -3.69 -9.62
CA PHE A 27 5.06 -4.29 -8.90
C PHE A 27 5.83 -5.32 -9.73
N ASN A 28 5.12 -6.28 -10.34
CA ASN A 28 5.72 -7.36 -11.14
C ASN A 28 6.48 -6.84 -12.36
N ARG A 29 6.07 -5.69 -12.90
CA ARG A 29 6.72 -5.03 -14.03
C ARG A 29 7.72 -3.95 -13.62
N ARG A 30 7.85 -3.67 -12.32
CA ARG A 30 8.64 -2.56 -11.76
C ARG A 30 8.25 -1.20 -12.36
N GLU A 31 6.96 -0.99 -12.64
CA GLU A 31 6.45 0.26 -13.19
C GLU A 31 5.97 1.22 -12.09
N GLY A 32 5.99 2.52 -12.36
CA GLY A 32 5.44 3.54 -11.48
C GLY A 32 6.31 3.73 -10.23
N PHE A 33 5.70 3.69 -9.04
CA PHE A 33 6.48 3.85 -7.80
C PHE A 33 7.33 2.62 -7.44
N PHE A 34 7.21 1.52 -8.19
CA PHE A 34 8.04 0.33 -8.00
C PHE A 34 9.31 0.33 -8.85
N GLU A 35 9.55 1.36 -9.67
CA GLU A 35 10.84 1.60 -10.35
C GLU A 35 12.00 1.71 -9.34
N LEU A 36 11.68 2.11 -8.10
CA LEU A 36 12.60 2.13 -6.96
C LEU A 36 13.27 0.76 -6.67
N TYR A 37 12.71 -0.33 -7.19
CA TYR A 37 13.17 -1.70 -6.95
C TYR A 37 13.60 -2.42 -8.25
N GLU A 38 13.93 -1.70 -9.32
CA GLU A 38 14.38 -2.30 -10.60
C GLU A 38 15.64 -3.16 -10.43
N ASP A 39 16.60 -2.67 -9.63
CA ASP A 39 17.89 -3.33 -9.40
C ASP A 39 17.91 -4.15 -8.10
N GLU A 40 16.74 -4.37 -7.48
CA GLU A 40 16.63 -5.03 -6.18
C GLU A 40 15.71 -6.27 -6.23
N GLU A 41 16.12 -7.31 -5.50
CA GLU A 41 15.22 -8.43 -5.21
C GLU A 41 14.14 -7.94 -4.24
N ALA A 42 12.89 -7.91 -4.70
CA ALA A 42 11.76 -7.45 -3.92
C ALA A 42 10.56 -8.38 -4.11
N GLU A 43 9.77 -8.54 -3.04
CA GLU A 43 8.46 -9.21 -3.05
C GLU A 43 7.37 -8.35 -2.40
N VAL A 44 6.11 -8.52 -2.83
CA VAL A 44 4.96 -7.96 -2.11
C VAL A 44 4.57 -8.95 -1.02
N MET A 45 4.83 -8.57 0.24
CA MET A 45 4.49 -9.41 1.39
C MET A 45 2.98 -9.42 1.69
N GLY A 46 2.25 -8.39 1.25
CA GLY A 46 0.82 -8.32 1.49
C GLY A 46 0.16 -7.01 1.06
N LEU A 47 -1.18 -7.07 1.03
CA LEU A 47 -2.06 -5.92 0.83
C LEU A 47 -2.93 -5.75 2.07
N LEU A 48 -3.00 -4.52 2.57
CA LEU A 48 -3.74 -4.13 3.75
C LEU A 48 -4.59 -2.91 3.42
N ASN A 49 -5.77 -2.77 4.03
CA ASN A 49 -6.54 -1.53 3.91
C ASN A 49 -6.32 -0.58 5.09
N CYS A 50 -6.67 0.70 4.90
CA CYS A 50 -6.54 1.77 5.89
C CYS A 50 -7.39 1.59 7.17
N GLY A 51 -8.27 0.59 7.24
CA GLY A 51 -8.98 0.27 8.47
C GLY A 51 -10.09 1.26 8.85
N ASP A 52 -10.84 1.73 7.85
CA ASP A 52 -11.96 2.69 7.93
C ASP A 52 -11.56 4.17 8.11
N CYS A 53 -12.43 5.11 7.77
CA CYS A 53 -12.14 6.56 7.76
C CYS A 53 -12.11 7.15 9.19
N PRO A 54 -11.13 8.03 9.53
CA PRO A 54 -9.95 8.48 8.78
C PRO A 54 -8.69 7.68 9.16
N GLY A 55 -8.66 6.39 8.85
CA GLY A 55 -7.69 5.42 9.36
C GLY A 55 -7.98 5.01 10.80
N ALA A 56 -9.22 4.60 11.11
CA ALA A 56 -9.68 4.33 12.47
C ALA A 56 -8.89 3.17 13.13
N THR A 57 -8.60 2.13 12.37
CA THR A 57 -7.93 0.92 12.88
C THR A 57 -6.54 0.67 12.29
N ILE A 58 -5.99 1.61 11.51
CA ILE A 58 -4.74 1.39 10.77
C ILE A 58 -3.55 0.99 11.66
N ILE A 59 -3.41 1.59 12.84
CA ILE A 59 -2.34 1.27 13.78
C ILE A 59 -2.50 -0.16 14.31
N THR A 60 -3.71 -0.55 14.68
CA THR A 60 -4.02 -1.92 15.13
C THR A 60 -3.76 -2.94 14.03
N ARG A 61 -4.09 -2.61 12.78
CA ARG A 61 -3.84 -3.48 11.62
C ARG A 61 -2.34 -3.65 11.35
N LEU A 62 -1.54 -2.58 11.43
CA LEU A 62 -0.08 -2.68 11.34
C LEU A 62 0.51 -3.51 12.49
N ALA A 63 0.00 -3.32 13.70
CA ALA A 63 0.40 -4.14 14.85
C ALA A 63 0.08 -5.62 14.64
N GLN A 64 -1.07 -5.94 14.03
CA GLN A 64 -1.43 -7.31 13.66
C GLN A 64 -0.46 -7.87 12.60
N VAL A 65 -0.13 -7.12 11.54
CA VAL A 65 0.86 -7.55 10.54
C VAL A 65 2.19 -7.91 11.22
N LYS A 66 2.69 -7.06 12.12
CA LYS A 66 3.91 -7.34 12.89
C LYS A 66 3.77 -8.58 13.77
N LEU A 67 2.70 -8.67 14.56
CA LEU A 67 2.49 -9.74 15.53
C LEU A 67 2.41 -11.12 14.86
N TRP A 68 1.62 -11.24 13.79
CA TRP A 68 1.37 -12.52 13.11
C TRP A 68 2.56 -13.00 12.27
N ASN A 69 3.36 -12.08 11.74
CA ASN A 69 4.53 -12.42 10.91
C ASN A 69 5.83 -12.62 11.70
N ALA A 70 5.91 -12.12 12.95
CA ALA A 70 7.12 -12.25 13.77
C ALA A 70 7.60 -13.70 13.97
N PRO A 71 6.74 -14.71 14.26
CA PRO A 71 7.19 -16.10 14.38
C PRO A 71 7.74 -16.70 13.08
N LEU A 72 7.34 -16.14 11.93
CA LEU A 72 7.80 -16.55 10.60
C LEU A 72 9.06 -15.81 10.17
N SER A 73 9.59 -14.92 11.01
CA SER A 73 10.71 -14.01 10.67
C SER A 73 10.40 -13.13 9.45
N GLU A 74 9.12 -12.83 9.24
CA GLU A 74 8.62 -11.99 8.15
C GLU A 74 8.38 -10.56 8.65
N LYS A 75 8.90 -9.56 7.93
CA LYS A 75 8.70 -8.13 8.26
C LYS A 75 8.73 -7.26 7.00
N PRO A 76 7.90 -6.21 6.92
CA PRO A 76 8.02 -5.24 5.84
C PRO A 76 9.32 -4.44 5.95
N THR A 77 9.93 -4.15 4.81
CA THR A 77 11.05 -3.20 4.69
C THR A 77 10.56 -1.83 4.22
N ALA A 78 9.44 -1.77 3.49
CA ALA A 78 8.78 -0.53 3.11
C ALA A 78 7.26 -0.68 3.08
N VAL A 79 6.57 0.46 3.24
CA VAL A 79 5.12 0.58 3.10
C VAL A 79 4.80 1.47 1.91
N HIS A 80 4.05 0.95 0.94
CA HIS A 80 3.53 1.74 -0.17
C HIS A 80 2.07 2.10 0.06
N ILE A 81 1.70 3.36 -0.19
CA ILE A 81 0.32 3.86 -0.08
C ILE A 81 -0.29 3.95 -1.49
N GLY A 82 -1.37 3.23 -1.73
CA GLY A 82 -1.99 3.19 -3.05
C GLY A 82 -2.67 4.51 -3.48
N PRO A 83 -2.83 4.76 -4.79
CA PRO A 83 -3.44 5.99 -5.34
C PRO A 83 -4.88 6.22 -4.86
N CYS A 84 -5.62 5.13 -4.57
CA CYS A 84 -6.94 5.23 -3.94
C CYS A 84 -6.95 5.96 -2.59
N ILE A 85 -5.80 6.07 -1.91
CA ILE A 85 -5.61 6.95 -0.75
C ILE A 85 -4.97 8.28 -1.18
N THR A 86 -3.80 8.23 -1.83
CA THR A 86 -2.99 9.44 -2.06
C THR A 86 -3.70 10.47 -2.94
N GLU A 87 -4.50 10.02 -3.92
CA GLU A 87 -5.16 10.90 -4.90
C GLU A 87 -6.64 11.15 -4.59
N HIS A 88 -7.33 10.18 -3.98
CA HIS A 88 -8.81 10.20 -3.89
C HIS A 88 -9.37 10.25 -2.47
N CYS A 89 -8.56 10.02 -1.43
CA CYS A 89 -9.07 10.01 -0.06
C CYS A 89 -9.07 11.42 0.55
N PRO A 90 -10.21 11.92 1.05
CA PRO A 90 -10.26 13.21 1.74
C PRO A 90 -9.52 13.21 3.09
N HIS A 91 -9.15 12.03 3.60
CA HIS A 91 -8.44 11.84 4.85
C HIS A 91 -6.98 11.40 4.67
N ARG A 92 -6.41 11.54 3.46
CA ARG A 92 -5.06 11.04 3.14
C ARG A 92 -4.01 11.52 4.15
N GLU A 93 -4.03 12.80 4.52
CA GLU A 93 -3.03 13.40 5.41
C GLU A 93 -3.07 12.76 6.79
N THR A 94 -4.27 12.58 7.36
CA THR A 94 -4.45 11.91 8.66
C THR A 94 -4.01 10.46 8.61
N ILE A 95 -4.35 9.73 7.53
CA ILE A 95 -4.01 8.31 7.39
C ILE A 95 -2.49 8.14 7.25
N ILE A 96 -1.86 8.89 6.36
CA ILE A 96 -0.43 8.82 6.08
C ILE A 96 0.37 9.24 7.30
N ALA A 97 -0.01 10.33 7.99
CA ALA A 97 0.65 10.76 9.22
C ALA A 97 0.60 9.70 10.33
N LYS A 98 -0.53 9.00 10.50
CA LYS A 98 -0.64 7.88 11.45
C LYS A 98 0.34 6.76 11.11
N ILE A 99 0.44 6.39 9.84
CA ILE A 99 1.33 5.32 9.37
C ILE A 99 2.79 5.73 9.58
N GLN A 100 3.19 6.91 9.09
CA GLN A 100 4.55 7.44 9.24
C GLN A 100 4.98 7.50 10.70
N ALA A 101 4.09 7.96 11.60
CA ALA A 101 4.40 8.08 13.02
C ALA A 101 4.68 6.74 13.72
N LYS A 102 4.27 5.60 13.14
CA LYS A 102 4.33 4.27 13.80
C LYS A 102 5.02 3.18 12.98
N ALA A 103 5.24 3.36 11.68
CA ALA A 103 5.81 2.34 10.81
C ALA A 103 7.27 2.02 11.16
N GLY A 104 8.09 3.05 11.43
CA GLY A 104 9.53 2.87 11.70
C GLY A 104 10.34 2.37 10.49
N ILE A 105 9.73 2.37 9.31
CA ILE A 105 10.29 1.99 8.01
C ILE A 105 9.80 3.01 6.97
N PRO A 106 10.46 3.12 5.80
CA PRO A 106 10.03 4.01 4.72
C PRO A 106 8.54 3.86 4.38
N VAL A 107 7.86 5.00 4.26
CA VAL A 107 6.48 5.10 3.80
C VAL A 107 6.50 5.87 2.48
N ILE A 108 6.16 5.19 1.41
CA ILE A 108 6.22 5.68 0.03
C ILE A 108 4.80 5.95 -0.45
N GLU A 109 4.54 7.18 -0.87
CA GLU A 109 3.22 7.62 -1.32
C GLU A 109 3.03 7.33 -2.81
N GLY A 110 2.64 6.10 -3.12
CA GLY A 110 2.24 5.70 -4.46
C GLY A 110 2.39 4.20 -4.71
N THR A 111 1.72 3.69 -5.73
CA THR A 111 1.93 2.32 -6.26
C THR A 111 1.94 2.35 -7.79
N HIS A 112 0.82 2.02 -8.43
CA HIS A 112 0.66 2.11 -9.87
C HIS A 112 0.25 3.53 -10.29
N THR A 113 0.64 3.93 -11.50
CA THR A 113 0.21 5.18 -12.14
C THR A 113 -0.83 4.96 -13.25
N TYR A 114 -1.26 3.71 -13.45
CA TYR A 114 -2.28 3.38 -14.45
C TYR A 114 -3.51 4.25 -14.26
N THR A 115 -3.97 4.92 -15.31
CA THR A 115 -5.23 5.68 -15.35
C THR A 115 -5.82 5.54 -16.75
N PRO A 116 -7.15 5.41 -16.90
CA PRO A 116 -7.75 5.36 -18.22
C PRO A 116 -7.56 6.72 -18.91
N MET A 117 -7.01 6.73 -20.14
CA MET A 117 -6.82 7.96 -20.92
C MET A 117 -8.15 8.54 -21.40
N ASP A 118 -9.06 7.67 -21.84
CA ASP A 118 -10.43 8.00 -22.22
C ASP A 118 -11.38 6.96 -21.61
N ILE A 119 -12.53 7.40 -21.12
CA ILE A 119 -13.58 6.52 -20.57
C ILE A 119 -14.70 6.27 -21.59
N PHE A 120 -14.92 7.23 -22.49
CA PHE A 120 -16.02 7.23 -23.46
C PHE A 120 -15.56 7.43 -24.91
N ARG A 121 -14.26 7.25 -25.18
CA ARG A 121 -13.72 7.18 -26.55
C ARG A 121 -13.18 5.79 -26.84
#